data_AF-Q7XT83-F1
#
_entry.id   AF-Q7XT83-F1
#
_cell.length_a   1.000
_cell.length_b   1.000
_cell.length_c   1.000
_cell.angle_alpha   90.00
_cell.angle_beta   90.00
_cell.angle_gamma   90.00
#
_symmetry.space_group_name_H-M   'P 1'
#
loop_
_entity.id
_entity.type
_entity.pdbx_description
1 polymer ?
#
loop_
_entity_poly.entity_id
_entity_poly.type
_entity_poly.pdbx_seq_one_letter_code
_entity_poly.pdbx_strand_id
1 'polypeptide(L)' 'MMLHVGLQCVSHIISIHQIEIKTAPADFRFPTTNQTRHCFTRYIEYHRCVNAKGEATADCEKFAKYYRSLCPAEWW' A
#
# COMPACT_ATOMS: atom_id res chain seq x y z
N MET A 1 10.20 25.04 -46.48
CA MET A 1 11.64 25.02 -46.14
C MET A 1 11.77 25.64 -44.76
N MET A 2 12.32 24.89 -43.78
CA MET A 2 12.58 25.27 -42.38
C MET A 2 11.32 25.46 -41.50
N LEU A 3 11.15 24.99 -40.26
CA LEU A 3 11.86 24.12 -39.30
C LEU A 3 10.82 23.88 -38.17
N HIS A 4 10.20 22.69 -38.04
CA HIS A 4 9.28 22.38 -36.90
C HIS A 4 9.51 20.97 -36.32
N VAL A 5 10.67 20.36 -36.58
CA VAL A 5 10.99 18.98 -36.15
C VAL A 5 11.33 18.87 -34.64
N GLY A 6 10.96 19.84 -33.82
CA GLY A 6 11.44 19.98 -32.43
C GLY A 6 10.48 19.53 -31.32
N LEU A 7 9.21 19.20 -31.61
CA LEU A 7 8.21 18.97 -30.55
C LEU A 7 7.80 17.50 -30.33
N GLN A 8 8.13 16.59 -31.24
CA GLN A 8 7.70 15.19 -31.16
C GLN A 8 8.50 14.32 -30.16
N CYS A 9 9.65 14.77 -29.66
CA CYS A 9 10.54 13.93 -28.82
C CYS A 9 10.29 14.05 -27.31
N VAL A 10 9.53 15.05 -26.84
CA VAL A 10 9.34 15.30 -25.39
C VAL A 10 8.23 14.42 -24.79
N SER A 11 7.39 13.82 -25.65
CA SER A 11 6.18 13.08 -25.28
C SER A 11 6.41 11.75 -24.54
N HIS A 12 7.65 11.23 -24.50
CA HIS A 12 7.93 9.88 -23.97
C HIS A 12 8.50 9.84 -22.54
N ILE A 13 8.84 10.97 -21.91
CA ILE A 13 9.64 10.94 -20.65
C ILE A 13 8.84 11.27 -19.38
N ILE A 14 7.69 11.94 -19.45
CA ILE A 14 7.03 12.44 -18.23
C ILE A 14 5.58 11.97 -18.13
N SER A 15 5.40 10.68 -17.80
CA SER A 15 4.17 10.25 -17.13
C SER A 15 4.32 10.64 -15.65
N ILE A 16 3.88 11.84 -15.26
CA ILE A 16 3.69 12.17 -13.84
C ILE A 16 2.50 11.32 -13.37
N HIS A 17 2.73 10.07 -12.98
CA HIS A 17 1.72 9.28 -12.28
C HIS A 17 1.44 10.00 -10.96
N GLN A 18 0.20 10.42 -10.71
CA GLN A 18 -0.19 11.01 -9.43
C GLN A 18 -0.10 9.92 -8.35
N ILE A 19 1.00 9.92 -7.58
CA ILE A 19 1.22 8.98 -6.48
C ILE A 19 0.42 9.48 -5.28
N GLU A 20 -0.62 8.75 -4.89
CA GLU A 20 -1.36 9.03 -3.66
C GLU A 20 -0.60 8.48 -2.45
N ILE A 21 -0.09 9.37 -1.60
CA ILE A 21 0.65 9.00 -0.38
C ILE A 21 -0.34 8.69 0.74
N LYS A 22 -0.44 7.40 1.10
CA LYS A 22 -1.32 6.91 2.17
C LYS A 22 -0.70 5.73 2.91
N THR A 23 -1.08 5.55 4.18
CA THR A 23 -0.60 4.50 5.08
C THR A 23 -1.74 3.97 5.97
N ALA A 24 -1.44 3.02 6.86
CA ALA A 24 -2.40 2.49 7.82
C ALA A 24 -2.98 3.62 8.71
N PRO A 25 -4.31 3.66 8.93
CA PRO A 25 -4.94 4.66 9.79
C PRO A 25 -4.65 4.41 11.27
N ALA A 26 -4.85 5.44 12.09
CA ALA A 26 -4.82 5.29 13.55
C ALA A 26 -5.95 4.37 14.01
N ASP A 27 -5.64 3.42 14.89
CA ASP A 27 -6.61 2.50 15.51
C ASP A 27 -6.66 2.77 17.01
N PHE A 28 -7.78 3.33 17.47
CA PHE A 28 -7.97 3.73 18.88
C PHE A 28 -7.89 2.58 19.87
N ARG A 29 -7.96 1.32 19.41
CA ARG A 29 -7.72 0.13 20.24
C ARG A 29 -6.24 0.01 20.67
N PHE A 30 -5.32 0.68 19.98
CA PHE A 30 -3.88 0.63 20.21
C PHE A 30 -3.29 2.04 20.43
N PRO A 31 -3.65 2.76 21.51
CA PRO A 31 -3.28 4.16 21.73
C PRO A 31 -1.84 4.38 22.21
N THR A 32 -1.11 3.31 22.54
CA THR A 32 0.24 3.40 23.10
C THR A 32 1.31 3.45 22.01
N THR A 33 2.51 3.92 22.36
CA THR A 33 3.65 3.93 21.42
C THR A 33 4.06 2.53 20.95
N ASN A 34 3.84 1.49 21.75
CA ASN A 34 4.16 0.12 21.38
C ASN A 34 3.11 -0.46 20.40
N GLN A 35 3.46 -0.49 19.12
CA GLN A 35 2.58 -0.93 18.03
C GLN A 35 2.65 -2.45 17.72
N THR A 36 3.37 -3.25 18.52
CA THR A 36 3.53 -4.70 18.28
C THR A 36 2.18 -5.41 18.18
N ARG A 37 1.25 -5.12 19.10
CA ARG A 37 -0.11 -5.71 19.05
C ARG A 37 -0.93 -5.23 17.87
N HIS A 38 -0.73 -4.00 17.41
CA HIS A 38 -1.42 -3.45 16.24
C HIS A 38 -0.96 -4.17 14.97
N CYS A 39 0.37 -4.27 14.76
CA CYS A 39 0.97 -5.05 13.67
C CYS A 39 0.43 -6.49 13.67
N PHE A 40 0.55 -7.20 14.79
CA PHE A 40 0.11 -8.61 14.88
C PHE A 40 -1.38 -8.78 14.60
N THR A 41 -2.23 -7.86 15.09
CA THR A 41 -3.68 -7.90 14.83
C THR A 41 -3.97 -7.77 13.33
N ARG A 42 -3.32 -6.83 12.63
CA ARG A 42 -3.52 -6.66 11.18
C ARG A 42 -3.02 -7.84 10.36
N TYR A 43 -1.89 -8.45 10.76
CA TYR A 43 -1.38 -9.68 10.15
C TYR A 43 -2.41 -10.82 10.26
N ILE A 44 -2.93 -11.05 11.47
CA ILE A 44 -3.93 -12.09 11.71
C ILE A 44 -5.24 -11.81 10.96
N GLU A 45 -5.70 -10.56 10.90
CA GLU A 45 -6.88 -10.16 10.13
C GLU A 45 -6.73 -10.48 8.64
N TYR A 46 -5.56 -10.21 8.05
CA TYR A 46 -5.27 -10.57 6.67
C TYR A 46 -5.36 -12.08 6.44
N HIS A 47 -4.64 -12.89 7.22
CA HIS A 47 -4.63 -14.34 7.02
C HIS A 47 -5.98 -15.00 7.31
N ARG A 48 -6.75 -14.49 8.29
CA ARG A 48 -8.14 -14.91 8.50
C ARG A 48 -9.03 -14.58 7.30
N CYS A 49 -8.87 -13.40 6.71
CA CYS A 49 -9.61 -12.98 5.53
C CYS A 49 -9.31 -13.91 4.33
N VAL A 50 -8.03 -14.16 4.05
CA VAL A 50 -7.60 -15.06 2.97
C VAL A 50 -8.11 -16.48 3.20
N ASN A 51 -8.02 -17.01 4.41
CA ASN A 51 -8.51 -18.36 4.72
C ASN A 51 -10.04 -18.49 4.58
N ALA A 52 -10.80 -17.43 4.86
CA ALA A 52 -12.25 -17.44 4.76
C ALA A 52 -12.78 -17.19 3.35
N LYS A 53 -12.11 -16.33 2.56
CA LYS A 53 -12.60 -15.83 1.28
C LYS A 53 -11.83 -16.35 0.05
N GLY A 54 -10.68 -17.00 0.25
CA GLY A 54 -9.73 -17.30 -0.82
C GLY A 54 -8.73 -16.16 -1.07
N GLU A 55 -7.82 -16.38 -2.01
CA GLU A 55 -6.70 -15.46 -2.29
C GLU A 55 -7.15 -14.07 -2.77
N ALA A 56 -6.44 -13.05 -2.27
CA ALA A 56 -6.33 -11.71 -2.86
C ALA A 56 -7.63 -10.97 -3.24
N THR A 57 -8.75 -11.23 -2.54
CA THR A 57 -9.95 -10.39 -2.70
C THR A 57 -9.64 -8.94 -2.31
N ALA A 58 -10.27 -7.97 -2.98
CA ALA A 58 -10.09 -6.54 -2.70
C ALA A 58 -10.32 -6.19 -1.21
N ASP A 59 -11.19 -6.95 -0.55
CA ASP A 59 -11.47 -6.84 0.88
C ASP A 59 -10.29 -7.20 1.77
N CYS A 60 -9.47 -8.18 1.37
CA CYS A 60 -8.30 -8.62 2.14
C CYS A 60 -7.07 -7.74 1.84
N GLU A 61 -7.00 -7.14 0.65
CA GLU A 61 -5.87 -6.29 0.24
C GLU A 61 -5.65 -5.09 1.17
N LYS A 62 -6.72 -4.54 1.75
CA LYS A 62 -6.61 -3.46 2.74
C LYS A 62 -5.81 -3.87 3.97
N PHE A 63 -6.04 -5.07 4.50
CA PHE A 63 -5.30 -5.60 5.64
C PHE A 63 -3.86 -5.88 5.25
N ALA A 64 -3.66 -6.33 4.02
CA ALA A 64 -2.34 -6.55 3.45
C ALA A 64 -1.50 -5.27 3.37
N LYS A 65 -2.11 -4.15 2.97
CA LYS A 65 -1.46 -2.83 2.98
C LYS A 65 -1.13 -2.40 4.41
N TYR A 66 -2.03 -2.63 5.37
CA TYR A 66 -1.83 -2.18 6.75
C TYR A 66 -0.74 -2.94 7.47
N TYR A 67 -0.73 -4.28 7.45
CA TYR A 67 0.32 -5.02 8.17
C TYR A 67 1.71 -4.79 7.56
N ARG A 68 1.82 -4.65 6.22
CA ARG A 68 3.10 -4.29 5.56
C ARG A 68 3.59 -2.88 5.89
N SER A 69 2.69 -1.98 6.27
CA SER A 69 3.04 -0.61 6.69
C SER A 69 3.41 -0.53 8.17
N LEU A 70 2.92 -1.46 9.00
CA LEU A 70 3.09 -1.44 10.45
C LEU A 70 4.18 -2.38 10.96
N CYS A 71 4.37 -3.53 10.30
CA CYS A 71 5.28 -4.59 10.73
C CYS A 71 6.66 -4.44 10.07
N PRO A 72 7.75 -4.70 10.80
CA PRO A 72 9.07 -4.93 10.20
C PRO A 72 9.01 -6.03 9.13
N ALA A 73 9.83 -5.91 8.08
CA ALA A 73 9.85 -6.86 6.97
C ALA A 73 10.21 -8.29 7.43
N GLU A 74 11.03 -8.41 8.46
CA GLU A 74 11.50 -9.68 9.00
C GLU A 74 10.43 -10.43 9.81
N TRP A 75 9.28 -9.82 10.07
CA TRP A 75 8.22 -10.38 10.92
C TRP A 75 7.09 -11.09 10.13
N TRP A 76 7.11 -11.06 8.79
CA TRP A 76 6.08 -11.65 7.94
C TRP A 76 6.65 -12.37 6.70
#